data_AF-A0ABD0R1R0-F1
#
_entry.id   AF-A0ABD0R1R0-F1
#
_cell.length_a   1.000
_cell.length_b   1.000
_cell.length_c   1.000
_cell.angle_alpha   90.00
_cell.angle_beta   90.00
_cell.angle_gamma   90.00
#
_symmetry.space_group_name_H-M   'P 1'
#
loop_
_entity.id
_entity.type
_entity.pdbx_description
1 polymer ?
#
loop_
_entity_poly.entity_id
_entity_poly.type
_entity_poly.pdbx_seq_one_letter_code
_entity_poly.pdbx_strand_id
1 'polypeptide(L)' 'DSQDSSDGIPLVSDRSHDDIVTRMKNIDCIELGRHRLKPWYFSPYPQELTTLPILYLCEFCLKYLKSLKCLQRHL' A
#
# COMPACT_ATOMS: atom_id res chain seq x y z
N ASP A 1 5.84 -38.59 -34.76
CA ASP A 1 6.95 -38.23 -33.87
C ASP A 1 6.72 -36.79 -33.45
N SER A 2 6.03 -36.64 -32.32
CA SER A 2 5.58 -35.34 -31.82
C SER A 2 6.64 -34.85 -30.84
N GLN A 3 7.30 -33.74 -31.15
CA GLN A 3 8.12 -33.02 -30.17
C GLN A 3 7.56 -31.62 -30.01
N ASP A 4 6.80 -31.47 -28.93
CA ASP A 4 6.32 -30.23 -28.33
C ASP A 4 7.51 -29.54 -27.65
N SER A 5 8.00 -28.45 -28.23
CA SER A 5 8.98 -27.58 -27.59
C SER A 5 8.23 -26.51 -26.80
N SER A 6 7.93 -26.83 -25.54
CA SER A 6 7.47 -25.85 -24.56
C SER A 6 8.69 -25.10 -24.00
N ASP A 7 8.98 -23.94 -24.60
CA ASP A 7 9.89 -22.95 -24.02
C ASP A 7 9.27 -22.40 -22.72
N GLY A 8 9.55 -23.08 -21.61
CA GLY A 8 9.21 -22.63 -20.28
C GLY A 8 10.00 -21.36 -19.94
N ILE A 9 9.36 -20.20 -20.06
CA ILE A 9 9.88 -18.94 -19.51
C ILE A 9 10.09 -19.13 -18.00
N PRO A 10 11.32 -19.01 -17.48
CA PRO A 10 11.51 -19.01 -16.03
C PRO A 10 11.04 -17.64 -15.55
N LEU A 11 9.80 -17.57 -15.03
CA LEU A 11 9.36 -16.48 -14.18
C LEU A 11 10.17 -16.55 -12.88
N VAL A 12 11.43 -16.13 -12.94
CA VAL A 12 12.22 -15.75 -11.77
C VAL A 12 11.60 -14.46 -11.24
N SER A 13 10.47 -14.63 -10.55
CA SER A 13 9.86 -13.60 -9.75
C SER A 13 10.88 -13.28 -8.66
N ASP A 14 11.47 -12.10 -8.76
CA ASP A 14 12.38 -11.51 -7.78
C ASP A 14 11.62 -11.31 -6.46
N ARG A 15 11.45 -12.41 -5.71
CA ARG A 15 10.85 -12.41 -4.38
C ARG A 15 11.71 -11.68 -3.36
N SER A 16 12.96 -11.38 -3.71
CA SER A 16 13.94 -10.72 -2.85
C SER A 16 13.69 -9.22 -2.66
N HIS A 17 13.28 -8.49 -3.69
CA HIS A 17 13.01 -7.04 -3.56
C HIS A 17 11.75 -6.74 -2.75
N ASP A 18 10.69 -7.54 -2.91
CA ASP A 18 9.45 -7.38 -2.14
C ASP A 18 9.67 -7.55 -0.64
N ASP A 19 10.54 -8.49 -0.25
CA ASP A 19 10.88 -8.76 1.16
C ASP A 19 11.69 -7.63 1.82
N ILE A 20 12.39 -6.79 1.05
CA ILE A 20 13.14 -5.64 1.57
C ILE A 20 12.20 -4.44 1.71
N VAL A 21 11.36 -4.18 0.70
CA VAL A 21 10.38 -3.09 0.71
C VAL A 21 9.33 -3.29 1.79
N THR A 22 8.82 -4.52 1.97
CA THR A 22 7.84 -4.84 3.03
C THR A 22 8.34 -4.63 4.46
N ARG A 23 9.66 -4.59 4.66
CA ARG A 23 10.31 -4.28 5.96
C ARG A 23 10.48 -2.78 6.22
N MET A 24 10.30 -1.92 5.22
CA MET A 24 10.39 -0.47 5.37
C MET A 24 9.00 0.14 5.52
N LYS A 25 8.68 0.69 6.69
CA LYS A 25 7.42 1.41 6.90
C LYS A 25 7.48 2.77 6.22
N ASN A 26 6.53 3.05 5.35
CA ASN A 26 6.39 4.33 4.65
C ASN A 26 5.30 5.24 5.23
N ILE A 27 4.39 4.70 6.06
CA ILE A 27 3.31 5.46 6.69
C ILE A 27 3.40 5.24 8.20
N ASP A 28 3.49 6.35 8.94
CA ASP A 28 3.61 6.31 10.38
C ASP A 28 2.28 6.06 11.09
N CYS A 29 1.21 6.68 10.61
CA CYS A 29 -0.11 6.60 11.21
C CYS A 29 -1.22 6.67 10.16
N ILE A 30 -2.25 5.85 10.36
CA ILE A 30 -3.50 5.89 9.60
C ILE A 30 -4.64 6.20 10.56
N GLU A 31 -5.52 7.12 10.19
CA GLU A 31 -6.78 7.39 10.91
C GLU A 31 -7.95 6.82 10.10
N LEU A 32 -8.71 5.91 10.71
CA LEU A 32 -9.88 5.26 10.12
C LEU A 32 -11.05 5.41 11.09
N GLY A 33 -12.01 6.26 10.74
CA GLY A 33 -13.11 6.63 11.63
C GLY A 33 -12.57 7.20 12.95
N ARG A 34 -12.91 6.57 14.07
CA ARG A 34 -12.45 6.97 15.42
C ARG A 34 -11.14 6.32 15.87
N HIS A 35 -10.50 5.53 15.01
CA HIS A 35 -9.32 4.73 15.38
C HIS A 35 -8.06 5.25 14.70
N ARG A 36 -6.94 5.24 15.44
CA ARG A 36 -5.61 5.46 14.91
C ARG A 36 -4.82 4.16 14.90
N LEU A 37 -4.24 3.86 13.75
CA LEU A 37 -3.57 2.60 13.46
C LEU A 37 -2.13 2.89 13.09
N LYS A 38 -1.21 2.07 13.60
CA LYS A 38 0.20 2.08 13.18
C LYS A 38 0.41 0.94 12.18
N PRO A 39 0.70 1.22 10.89
CA PRO A 39 0.95 0.17 9.91
C PRO A 39 2.09 -0.75 10.32
N TRP A 40 1.99 -2.04 10.00
CA TRP A 40 3.02 -3.04 10.30
C TRP A 40 3.98 -3.26 9.14
N TYR A 41 3.46 -3.14 7.92
CA TYR A 41 4.20 -3.35 6.68
C TYR A 41 4.10 -2.12 5.80
N PHE A 42 4.97 -2.06 4.81
CA PHE A 42 4.84 -1.15 3.69
C PHE A 42 3.49 -1.31 2.97
N SER A 43 2.94 -0.20 2.49
CA SER A 43 1.84 -0.22 1.53
C SER A 43 2.16 0.73 0.37
N PRO A 44 1.93 0.37 -0.90
CA PRO A 44 2.32 1.16 -2.07
C PRO A 44 1.42 2.39 -2.30
N TYR A 45 1.27 3.24 -1.29
CA TYR A 45 0.61 4.54 -1.43
C TYR A 45 1.52 5.54 -2.16
N PRO A 46 0.93 6.49 -2.90
CA PRO A 46 1.66 7.59 -3.50
C PRO A 46 2.61 8.29 -2.52
N GLN A 47 3.81 8.64 -2.99
CA GLN A 47 4.86 9.25 -2.16
C GLN A 47 4.40 10.56 -1.48
N GLU A 48 3.49 11.30 -2.11
CA GLU A 48 2.90 12.51 -1.53
C GLU A 48 2.09 12.25 -0.24
N LEU A 49 1.62 11.01 -0.05
CA LEU A 49 0.86 10.59 1.12
C LEU A 49 1.76 10.02 2.21
N THR A 50 2.89 9.43 1.84
CA THR A 50 3.84 8.83 2.77
C THR A 50 4.63 9.88 3.55
N THR A 51 4.71 11.11 3.05
CA THR A 51 5.32 12.24 3.76
C THR A 51 4.39 12.88 4.78
N LEU A 52 3.10 12.52 4.78
CA LEU A 52 2.12 13.05 5.72
C LEU A 52 2.27 12.37 7.09
N PRO A 53 2.13 13.11 8.20
CA PRO A 53 2.20 12.52 9.54
C PRO A 53 1.05 11.54 9.81
N ILE A 54 -0.10 11.76 9.16
CA ILE A 54 -1.30 10.93 9.29
C ILE A 54 -1.98 10.83 7.93
N LEU A 55 -2.23 9.60 7.49
CA LEU A 55 -3.10 9.30 6.34
C LEU A 55 -4.54 9.09 6.82
N TYR A 56 -5.50 9.76 6.21
CA TYR A 56 -6.91 9.62 6.57
C TYR A 56 -7.60 8.66 5.61
N LEU A 57 -8.34 7.68 6.13
CA LEU A 57 -9.17 6.78 5.36
C LEU A 57 -10.64 7.00 5.73
N CYS A 58 -11.51 7.09 4.71
CA CYS A 58 -12.94 7.08 4.94
C CYS A 58 -13.39 5.70 5.45
N GLU A 59 -14.14 5.65 6.55
CA GLU A 59 -14.61 4.39 7.14
C GLU A 59 -15.68 3.67 6.30
N PHE A 60 -16.29 4.36 5.34
CA PHE A 60 -17.32 3.79 4.47
C PHE A 60 -16.78 3.30 3.13
N CYS A 61 -15.93 4.10 2.47
CA CYS A 61 -15.44 3.80 1.12
C CYS A 61 -13.94 3.49 1.05
N LEU A 62 -13.22 3.54 2.18
CA LEU A 62 -11.76 3.32 2.28
C LEU A 62 -10.91 4.22 1.38
N LYS A 63 -11.50 5.30 0.84
CA LYS A 63 -10.77 6.32 0.09
C LYS A 63 -9.77 7.00 1.01
N TYR A 64 -8.54 7.13 0.53
CA TYR A 64 -7.48 7.85 1.22
C TYR A 64 -7.54 9.34 0.93
N LEU A 65 -7.27 10.14 1.96
CA LEU A 65 -7.33 11.60 1.91
C LEU A 65 -6.11 12.21 2.62
N LYS A 66 -5.67 13.36 2.09
CA LYS A 66 -4.46 14.07 2.52
C LYS A 66 -4.62 14.85 3.83
N SER A 67 -5.85 15.11 4.28
CA SER A 67 -6.11 15.90 5.48
C SER A 67 -7.50 15.64 6.04
N LEU A 68 -7.68 15.94 7.32
CA LEU A 68 -8.98 15.90 7.99
C LEU A 68 -10.02 16.78 7.28
N LYS A 69 -9.63 17.97 6.79
CA LYS A 69 -10.54 18.87 6.04
C LYS A 69 -11.02 18.25 4.73
N CYS A 70 -10.19 17.44 4.07
CA CYS A 70 -10.62 16.68 2.90
C CYS A 70 -11.60 15.57 3.30
N LEU A 71 -11.34 14.84 4.39
CA LEU A 71 -12.23 13.80 4.91
C LEU A 71 -13.59 14.40 5.30
N GLN A 72 -13.61 15.53 6.00
CA GLN A 72 -14.84 16.23 6.40
C GLN A 72 -15.70 16.72 5.23
N ARG A 73 -15.10 17.04 4.08
CA ARG A 73 -15.85 17.39 2.86
C ARG A 73 -16.31 16.17 2.07
N HIS A 74 -15.71 15.01 2.36
CA HIS A 74 -16.01 13.76 1.67
C HIS A 74 -17.14 12.99 2.37
N LEU A 75 -17.15 12.99 3.71
CA LEU A 75 -18.26 12.56 4.54
C LEU A 75 -19.48 13.47 4.32
#